data_AF-A0A959E4S8-F1
#
_entry.id   AF-A0A959E4S8-F1
#
_cell.length_a   1.000
_cell.length_b   1.000
_cell.length_c   1.000
_cell.angle_alpha   90.00
_cell.angle_beta   90.00
_cell.angle_gamma   90.00
#
_symmetry.space_group_name_H-M   'P 1'
#
loop_
_entity.id
_entity.type
_entity.pdbx_description
1 polymer ?
#
loop_
_entity_poly.entity_id
_entity_poly.type
_entity_poly.pdbx_seq_one_letter_code
_entity_poly.pdbx_strand_id
1 'polypeptide(L)'
;MKRIVHLFSVFLFAGTLGVNALSAQDCVQLGTTVSQLTPLLKEVGGFCGAAAVQTATCDCPAGYVAVGYEGLEGNTWGPMVLSQFKLRCRQLNSDGSLGATVVTTCANGSHIGTSADGPIEAGAGQALVGFEVRIGCAIDAIMGQSKSILDVANNLPNSTSTPMAAIGGTGGSPQPAMYVPNGNVIVGMQTYEDASLLNTGGVAWRYAPIIICEAGCSITNISFANASGCNDGGTDDNSSDDTFTADVTVTFSNPPATGNLVLSGPATASVPVGSLSGGSHTFTGVTMATTGHPVFITASFSGGDCSLTDNAGVAPASCSPNAPVEGIPTMSEWGLILFALIIFTMSVVFGMQRKEAMAMAQGNSSAPFDGRMRLPFDRSLYFRVLPVVYLAIGAVFTLAILSIGYQPTAADLPGSILAGAVVAYLAHFAMMNSKSE
;
A
#
# COMPACT_ATOMS: atom_id res chain seq x y z
N MET A 1 21.81 14.02 68.34
CA MET A 1 20.38 13.61 68.29
C MET A 1 19.59 14.68 67.55
N LYS A 2 18.80 14.27 66.52
CA LYS A 2 17.60 14.92 65.93
C LYS A 2 17.76 16.35 65.36
N ARG A 3 17.81 16.54 64.03
CA ARG A 3 16.72 16.63 63.02
C ARG A 3 16.04 18.01 62.94
N ILE A 4 15.92 18.57 61.72
CA ILE A 4 14.77 19.26 61.06
C ILE A 4 15.28 20.35 60.08
N VAL A 5 15.33 20.11 58.75
CA VAL A 5 14.38 20.45 57.64
C VAL A 5 14.41 21.94 57.18
N HIS A 6 14.84 22.17 55.93
CA HIS A 6 14.30 23.10 54.89
C HIS A 6 15.23 22.98 53.66
N LEU A 7 14.91 22.26 52.58
CA LEU A 7 13.97 22.55 51.49
C LEU A 7 14.22 23.93 50.83
N PHE A 8 15.02 23.95 49.75
CA PHE A 8 14.77 24.81 48.58
C PHE A 8 15.48 24.24 47.34
N SER A 9 14.68 23.69 46.45
CA SER A 9 15.05 23.22 45.12
C SER A 9 15.53 24.39 44.27
N VAL A 10 16.77 24.35 43.80
CA VAL A 10 17.22 25.13 42.64
C VAL A 10 17.24 24.17 41.47
N PHE A 11 16.09 24.02 40.81
CA PHE A 11 16.04 23.47 39.46
C PHE A 11 16.68 24.50 38.54
N LEU A 12 17.87 24.18 38.07
CA LEU A 12 18.57 24.89 37.03
C LEU A 12 17.72 24.78 35.75
N PHE A 13 16.97 25.85 35.45
CA PHE A 13 16.29 26.04 34.19
C PHE A 13 17.38 26.22 33.11
N ALA A 14 17.86 25.11 32.56
CA ALA A 14 18.56 25.12 31.29
C ALA A 14 17.54 25.54 30.23
N GLY A 15 17.48 26.83 29.95
CA GLY A 15 16.81 27.37 28.78
C GLY A 15 17.53 26.83 27.54
N THR A 16 17.02 25.71 27.04
CA THR A 16 17.30 25.25 25.68
C THR A 16 16.82 26.33 24.73
N LEU A 17 17.77 27.10 24.21
CA LEU A 17 17.60 27.84 22.96
C LEU A 17 17.11 26.83 21.92
N GLY A 18 15.87 27.02 21.47
CA GLY A 18 15.23 26.19 20.46
C GLY A 18 15.97 26.31 19.14
N VAL A 19 16.95 25.44 18.93
CA VAL A 19 17.07 24.80 17.62
C VAL A 19 15.88 23.86 17.53
N ASN A 20 14.93 24.17 16.66
CA ASN A 20 14.01 23.15 16.15
C ASN A 20 14.91 22.13 15.45
N ALA A 21 15.37 21.13 16.21
CA ALA A 21 15.89 19.93 15.61
C ALA A 21 14.75 19.41 14.72
N LEU A 22 15.05 19.18 13.44
CA LEU A 22 14.16 18.46 12.55
C LEU A 22 13.63 17.26 13.34
N SER A 23 12.31 17.15 13.43
CA SER A 23 11.72 15.95 14.01
C SER A 23 12.14 14.77 13.15
N ALA A 24 12.12 13.55 13.69
CA ALA A 24 12.42 12.34 12.92
C ALA A 24 11.49 12.12 11.70
N GLN A 25 10.50 13.00 11.51
CA GLN A 25 9.49 12.99 10.47
C GLN A 25 9.71 14.09 9.41
N ASP A 26 10.73 14.93 9.53
CA ASP A 26 10.97 16.02 8.58
C ASP A 26 12.06 15.64 7.55
N CYS A 27 11.75 15.77 6.26
CA CYS A 27 12.71 15.68 5.17
C CYS A 27 13.16 17.05 4.68
N VAL A 28 14.30 17.08 3.99
CA VAL A 28 14.83 18.29 3.35
C VAL A 28 14.80 18.10 1.84
N GLN A 29 14.24 19.08 1.12
CA GLN A 29 14.18 19.08 -0.34
C GLN A 29 14.60 20.42 -0.92
N LEU A 30 15.10 20.39 -2.16
CA LEU A 30 15.37 21.60 -2.92
C LEU A 30 14.10 22.03 -3.66
N GLY A 31 13.70 23.28 -3.50
CA GLY A 31 12.58 23.86 -4.24
C GLY A 31 12.87 23.94 -5.73
N THR A 32 11.81 23.88 -6.54
CA THR A 32 11.89 23.92 -8.01
C THR A 32 12.00 25.33 -8.57
N THR A 33 11.66 26.35 -7.78
CA THR A 33 11.75 27.75 -8.20
C THR A 33 13.19 28.24 -8.11
N VAL A 34 13.82 28.46 -9.26
CA VAL A 34 15.16 29.05 -9.35
C VAL A 34 15.05 30.56 -9.60
N SER A 35 15.70 31.33 -8.75
CA SER A 35 15.85 32.79 -8.85
C SER A 35 17.33 33.16 -9.06
N GLN A 36 17.61 34.44 -9.31
CA GLN A 36 18.96 34.90 -9.61
C GLN A 36 19.26 36.23 -8.89
N LEU A 37 20.50 36.36 -8.40
CA LEU A 37 21.03 37.62 -7.88
C LEU A 37 21.39 38.59 -9.01
N THR A 38 21.57 39.87 -8.68
CA THR A 38 22.06 40.86 -9.63
C THR A 38 23.43 40.45 -10.18
N PRO A 39 23.68 40.56 -11.51
CA PRO A 39 24.97 40.25 -12.09
C PRO A 39 26.07 41.19 -11.58
N LEU A 40 27.24 40.62 -11.27
CA LEU A 40 28.50 41.35 -11.18
C LEU A 40 29.21 41.27 -12.52
N LEU A 41 29.51 42.43 -13.10
CA LEU A 41 30.13 42.55 -14.42
C LEU A 41 31.46 43.28 -14.30
N LYS A 42 32.40 42.91 -15.16
CA LYS A 42 33.70 43.57 -15.31
C LYS A 42 33.56 45.05 -15.67
N GLU A 43 34.62 45.80 -15.41
CA GLU A 43 34.74 47.18 -15.88
C GLU A 43 34.79 47.25 -17.41
N VAL A 44 34.24 48.33 -17.98
CA VAL A 44 34.10 48.52 -19.43
C VAL A 44 34.85 49.77 -19.87
N GLY A 45 35.53 49.68 -21.02
CA GLY A 45 36.24 50.79 -21.62
C GLY A 45 37.68 50.96 -21.11
N GLY A 46 38.40 51.91 -21.72
CA GLY A 46 39.80 52.15 -21.42
C GLY A 46 40.65 50.89 -21.60
N PHE A 47 41.39 50.53 -20.56
CA PHE A 47 42.23 49.33 -20.54
C PHE A 47 41.43 48.03 -20.59
N CYS A 48 40.20 47.99 -20.04
CA CYS A 48 39.45 46.74 -19.85
C CYS A 48 38.65 46.24 -21.07
N GLY A 49 38.66 46.98 -22.19
CA GLY A 49 38.04 46.53 -23.44
C GLY A 49 36.52 46.53 -23.43
N ALA A 50 35.92 45.60 -24.16
CA ALA A 50 34.49 45.52 -24.42
C ALA A 50 33.68 45.04 -23.19
N ALA A 51 32.37 45.29 -23.19
CA ALA A 51 31.49 44.80 -22.13
C ALA A 51 31.36 43.27 -22.15
N ALA A 52 31.15 42.68 -20.97
CA ALA A 52 30.84 41.25 -20.87
C ALA A 52 29.45 40.95 -21.45
N VAL A 53 29.33 39.82 -22.15
CA VAL A 53 28.08 39.34 -22.74
C VAL A 53 27.64 38.06 -22.04
N GLN A 54 26.33 37.90 -21.86
CA GLN A 54 25.75 36.70 -21.28
C GLN A 54 25.97 35.49 -22.21
N THR A 55 26.48 34.37 -21.70
CA THR A 55 26.81 33.20 -22.53
C THR A 55 25.94 31.97 -22.26
N ALA A 56 25.82 31.53 -21.01
CA ALA A 56 25.11 30.28 -20.69
C ALA A 56 24.52 30.28 -19.27
N THR A 57 23.46 29.50 -19.08
CA THR A 57 22.94 29.18 -17.75
C THR A 57 23.53 27.84 -17.32
N CYS A 58 24.36 27.87 -16.29
CA CYS A 58 25.11 26.73 -15.77
C CYS A 58 24.56 26.32 -14.40
N ASP A 59 23.36 25.75 -14.40
CA ASP A 59 22.72 25.21 -13.20
C ASP A 59 23.22 23.79 -12.89
N CYS A 60 23.30 23.46 -11.60
CA CYS A 60 23.48 22.09 -11.13
C CYS A 60 22.31 21.21 -11.64
N PRO A 61 22.51 19.88 -11.75
CA PRO A 61 21.40 18.97 -12.04
C PRO A 61 20.24 19.12 -11.04
N ALA A 62 19.03 18.75 -11.46
CA ALA A 62 17.86 18.84 -10.57
C ALA A 62 18.08 18.06 -9.26
N GLY A 63 17.80 18.70 -8.12
CA GLY A 63 18.03 18.15 -6.78
C GLY A 63 19.49 18.24 -6.29
N TYR A 64 20.38 18.90 -7.04
CA TYR A 64 21.76 19.14 -6.62
C TYR A 64 21.95 20.58 -6.14
N VAL A 65 22.82 20.76 -5.17
CA VAL A 65 23.21 22.07 -4.63
C VAL A 65 24.70 22.31 -4.88
N ALA A 66 25.10 23.57 -5.04
CA ALA A 66 26.50 23.92 -5.20
C ALA A 66 27.22 23.81 -3.84
N VAL A 67 28.31 23.05 -3.79
CA VAL A 67 29.09 22.75 -2.57
C VAL A 67 30.54 23.17 -2.70
N GLY A 68 30.95 23.65 -3.86
CA GLY A 68 32.34 23.98 -4.13
C GLY A 68 32.51 24.60 -5.51
N TYR A 69 33.76 24.88 -5.85
CA TYR A 69 34.14 25.43 -7.14
C TYR A 69 35.59 25.09 -7.47
N GLU A 70 35.90 25.16 -8.76
CA GLU A 70 37.23 24.98 -9.31
C GLU A 70 37.38 25.85 -10.55
N GLY A 71 38.61 26.24 -10.89
CA GLY A 71 38.84 27.10 -12.04
C GLY A 71 40.19 26.87 -12.70
N LEU A 72 40.36 27.57 -13.82
CA LEU A 72 41.65 27.75 -14.46
C LEU A 72 42.03 29.22 -14.44
N GLU A 73 43.25 29.49 -14.02
CA GLU A 73 43.89 30.79 -14.10
C GLU A 73 44.76 30.91 -15.36
N GLY A 74 45.10 32.14 -15.71
CA GLY A 74 46.11 32.44 -16.72
C GLY A 74 45.51 32.85 -18.05
N ASN A 75 45.44 34.16 -18.27
CA ASN A 75 44.99 34.77 -19.52
C ASN A 75 45.79 36.05 -19.83
N THR A 76 45.35 36.81 -20.82
CA THR A 76 45.99 38.06 -21.25
C THR A 76 46.15 39.11 -20.14
N TRP A 77 45.32 39.07 -19.10
CA TRP A 77 45.41 40.01 -17.97
C TRP A 77 46.39 39.57 -16.89
N GLY A 78 46.82 38.31 -16.89
CA GLY A 78 47.84 37.82 -15.99
C GLY A 78 47.76 36.33 -15.71
N PRO A 79 48.83 35.74 -15.15
CA PRO A 79 48.91 34.31 -14.85
C PRO A 79 47.98 33.85 -13.73
N MET A 80 47.54 34.77 -12.87
CA MET A 80 46.66 34.50 -11.72
C MET A 80 45.24 35.05 -11.91
N VAL A 81 44.87 35.46 -13.12
CA VAL A 81 43.50 35.93 -13.40
C VAL A 81 42.66 34.74 -13.84
N LEU A 82 41.45 34.60 -13.29
CA LEU A 82 40.57 33.51 -13.68
C LEU A 82 40.22 33.63 -15.16
N SER A 83 40.46 32.55 -15.89
CA SER A 83 40.10 32.38 -17.29
C SER A 83 38.74 31.73 -17.39
N GLN A 84 38.55 30.67 -16.61
CA GLN A 84 37.26 30.00 -16.45
C GLN A 84 37.08 29.42 -15.04
N PHE A 85 35.84 29.27 -14.59
CA PHE A 85 35.53 28.53 -13.37
C PHE A 85 34.21 27.76 -13.48
N LYS A 86 34.05 26.75 -12.64
CA LYS A 86 32.88 25.85 -12.57
C LYS A 86 32.43 25.71 -11.14
N LEU A 87 31.13 25.45 -10.95
CA LEU A 87 30.59 25.03 -9.67
C LEU A 87 30.65 23.52 -9.55
N ARG A 88 30.93 23.04 -8.35
CA ARG A 88 30.91 21.63 -7.96
C ARG A 88 29.63 21.39 -7.18
N CYS A 89 28.82 20.43 -7.63
CA CYS A 89 27.49 20.17 -7.14
C CYS A 89 27.39 18.75 -6.57
N ARG A 90 26.58 18.58 -5.53
CA ARG A 90 26.22 17.27 -4.96
C ARG A 90 24.72 17.17 -4.78
N GLN A 91 24.20 15.96 -4.86
CA GLN A 91 22.78 15.70 -4.63
C GLN A 91 22.42 16.01 -3.17
N LEU A 92 21.32 16.72 -2.97
CA LEU A 92 20.70 16.88 -1.66
C LEU A 92 19.79 15.67 -1.41
N ASN A 93 20.12 14.87 -0.40
CA ASN A 93 19.32 13.73 0.01
C ASN A 93 18.17 14.20 0.92
N SER A 94 17.12 13.39 1.01
CA SER A 94 15.94 13.70 1.82
C SER A 94 16.21 13.82 3.31
N ASP A 95 17.31 13.23 3.80
CA ASP A 95 17.78 13.34 5.20
C ASP A 95 18.61 14.61 5.45
N GLY A 96 18.75 15.49 4.47
CA GLY A 96 19.58 16.70 4.54
C GLY A 96 21.08 16.44 4.33
N SER A 97 21.49 15.18 4.14
CA SER A 97 22.87 14.84 3.78
C SER A 97 23.16 15.14 2.30
N LEU A 98 24.44 15.15 1.96
CA LEU A 98 24.92 15.34 0.58
C LEU A 98 25.41 14.03 0.00
N GLY A 99 25.04 13.75 -1.25
CA GLY A 99 25.53 12.60 -2.00
C GLY A 99 27.06 12.59 -2.15
N ALA A 100 27.63 11.40 -2.32
CA ALA A 100 29.07 11.23 -2.49
C ALA A 100 29.58 11.68 -3.88
N THR A 101 28.71 11.61 -4.90
CA THR A 101 29.06 11.95 -6.28
C THR A 101 29.09 13.47 -6.48
N VAL A 102 30.21 13.97 -7.02
CA VAL A 102 30.37 15.37 -7.42
C VAL A 102 30.16 15.51 -8.93
N VAL A 103 29.28 16.43 -9.32
CA VAL A 103 29.04 16.82 -10.71
C VAL A 103 29.42 18.28 -10.88
N THR A 104 30.07 18.64 -11.99
CA THR A 104 30.44 20.03 -12.29
C THR A 104 29.48 20.66 -13.27
N THR A 105 29.25 21.96 -13.12
CA THR A 105 28.49 22.75 -14.09
C THR A 105 29.31 23.05 -15.35
N CYS A 106 28.69 23.65 -16.38
CA CYS A 106 29.46 24.30 -17.44
C CYS A 106 30.33 25.44 -16.89
N ALA A 107 31.39 25.78 -17.63
CA ALA A 107 32.33 26.81 -17.25
C ALA A 107 31.78 28.22 -17.52
N ASN A 108 32.11 29.15 -16.64
CA ASN A 108 32.03 30.57 -16.92
C ASN A 108 33.37 31.04 -17.50
N GLY A 109 33.42 31.39 -18.77
CA GLY A 109 34.66 31.58 -19.51
C GLY A 109 34.95 30.41 -20.45
N SER A 110 35.41 30.72 -21.65
CA SER A 110 35.78 29.76 -22.69
C SER A 110 37.28 29.78 -23.00
N HIS A 111 38.03 30.72 -22.42
CA HIS A 111 39.49 30.76 -22.53
C HIS A 111 40.14 29.61 -21.77
N ILE A 112 41.04 28.89 -22.45
CA ILE A 112 41.78 27.78 -21.84
C ILE A 112 42.92 28.37 -21.01
N GLY A 113 42.70 28.45 -19.69
CA GLY A 113 43.73 28.88 -18.75
C GLY A 113 44.94 27.94 -18.72
N THR A 114 46.04 28.44 -18.17
CA THR A 114 47.33 27.73 -18.10
C THR A 114 47.53 26.94 -16.82
N SER A 115 46.79 27.27 -15.75
CA SER A 115 47.00 26.72 -14.41
C SER A 115 45.66 26.36 -13.78
N ALA A 116 45.53 25.15 -13.21
CA ALA A 116 44.34 24.77 -12.45
C ALA A 116 44.43 25.31 -11.03
N ASP A 117 43.30 25.80 -10.50
CA ASP A 117 43.15 26.25 -9.13
C ASP A 117 41.87 25.66 -8.49
N GLY A 118 42.00 25.17 -7.27
CA GLY A 118 41.05 24.25 -6.64
C GLY A 118 41.31 22.76 -7.00
N PRO A 119 40.34 21.86 -6.70
CA PRO A 119 38.98 22.14 -6.25
C PRO A 119 38.90 22.58 -4.79
N ILE A 120 38.00 23.52 -4.52
CA ILE A 120 37.62 23.94 -3.17
C ILE A 120 36.23 23.39 -2.87
N GLU A 121 36.07 22.73 -1.72
CA GLU A 121 34.80 22.18 -1.25
C GLU A 121 34.42 22.79 0.10
N ALA A 122 33.14 22.97 0.31
CA ALA A 122 32.58 23.38 1.58
C ALA A 122 32.77 22.27 2.65
N GLY A 123 32.55 22.63 3.91
CA GLY A 123 32.53 21.65 5.00
C GLY A 123 31.49 20.54 4.77
N ALA A 124 31.65 19.41 5.45
CA ALA A 124 30.70 18.29 5.34
C ALA A 124 29.26 18.76 5.67
N GLY A 125 28.31 18.44 4.78
CA GLY A 125 26.90 18.84 4.93
C GLY A 125 26.63 20.34 4.71
N GLN A 126 27.59 21.08 4.14
CA GLN A 126 27.43 22.50 3.84
C GLN A 126 27.25 22.75 2.34
N ALA A 127 26.49 23.79 2.02
CA ALA A 127 26.28 24.29 0.67
C ALA A 127 26.70 25.76 0.57
N LEU A 128 26.95 26.23 -0.65
CA LEU A 128 27.24 27.61 -0.95
C LEU A 128 25.98 28.47 -0.76
N VAL A 129 26.10 29.58 -0.04
CA VAL A 129 25.04 30.55 0.22
C VAL A 129 25.40 31.96 -0.24
N GLY A 130 26.60 32.15 -0.76
CA GLY A 130 27.07 33.43 -1.27
C GLY A 130 28.49 33.38 -1.79
N PHE A 131 28.93 34.50 -2.35
CA PHE A 131 30.28 34.67 -2.88
C PHE A 131 30.76 36.11 -2.68
N GLU A 132 32.05 36.24 -2.41
CA GLU A 132 32.83 37.45 -2.63
C GLU A 132 33.58 37.31 -3.96
N VAL A 133 33.61 38.39 -4.74
CA VAL A 133 34.24 38.39 -6.07
C VAL A 133 35.21 39.56 -6.13
N ARG A 134 36.43 39.32 -6.63
CA ARG A 134 37.36 40.37 -7.02
C ARG A 134 37.27 40.55 -8.51
N ILE A 135 37.00 41.76 -8.96
CA ILE A 135 36.73 42.03 -10.36
C ILE A 135 37.39 43.34 -10.80
N GLY A 136 37.99 43.31 -11.98
CA GLY A 136 38.52 44.46 -12.70
C GLY A 136 38.15 44.32 -14.18
N CYS A 137 39.15 44.15 -15.05
CA CYS A 137 38.93 43.89 -16.48
C CYS A 137 38.44 42.46 -16.79
N ALA A 138 38.54 41.57 -15.82
CA ALA A 138 38.01 40.21 -15.78
C ALA A 138 37.68 39.87 -14.32
N ILE A 139 37.09 38.70 -14.06
CA ILE A 139 37.02 38.18 -12.69
C ILE A 139 38.43 37.73 -12.29
N ASP A 140 39.00 38.35 -11.27
CA ASP A 140 40.34 38.05 -10.77
C ASP A 140 40.32 36.89 -9.78
N ALA A 141 39.33 36.87 -8.88
CA ALA A 141 39.15 35.81 -7.89
C ALA A 141 37.70 35.67 -7.42
N ILE A 142 37.36 34.47 -6.92
CA ILE A 142 36.10 34.19 -6.23
C ILE A 142 36.36 33.49 -4.90
N MET A 143 35.56 33.83 -3.90
CA MET A 143 35.59 33.22 -2.57
C MET A 143 34.17 32.89 -2.13
N GLY A 144 33.85 31.61 -2.00
CA GLY A 144 32.53 31.15 -1.58
C GLY A 144 32.27 31.36 -0.09
N GLN A 145 31.00 31.41 0.25
CA GLN A 145 30.48 31.43 1.61
C GLN A 145 29.64 30.17 1.80
N SER A 146 30.01 29.31 2.75
CA SER A 146 29.30 28.06 3.02
C SER A 146 28.52 28.09 4.32
N LYS A 147 27.43 27.33 4.36
CA LYS A 147 26.60 27.15 5.56
C LYS A 147 26.01 25.75 5.58
N SER A 148 25.75 25.20 6.76
CA SER A 148 25.11 23.89 6.86
C SER A 148 23.72 23.92 6.24
N ILE A 149 23.36 22.85 5.53
CA ILE A 149 22.04 22.72 4.90
C ILE A 149 20.92 22.83 5.94
N LEU A 150 21.15 22.29 7.13
CA LEU A 150 20.20 22.34 8.23
C LEU A 150 19.97 23.76 8.73
N ASP A 151 21.03 24.56 8.88
CA ASP A 151 20.89 25.95 9.31
C ASP A 151 20.18 26.79 8.24
N VAL A 152 20.44 26.50 6.95
CA VAL A 152 19.70 27.13 5.86
C VAL A 152 18.23 26.73 5.89
N ALA A 153 17.92 25.44 6.06
CA ALA A 153 16.55 24.93 6.17
C ALA A 153 15.78 25.58 7.34
N ASN A 154 16.47 25.82 8.45
CA ASN A 154 15.95 26.55 9.61
C ASN A 154 15.90 28.08 9.42
N ASN A 155 16.10 28.57 8.20
CA ASN A 155 16.04 29.97 7.82
C ASN A 155 17.01 30.87 8.62
N LEU A 156 18.13 30.32 9.09
CA LEU A 156 19.16 31.10 9.78
C LEU A 156 19.85 32.05 8.79
N PRO A 157 20.32 33.23 9.24
CA PRO A 157 20.90 34.23 8.35
C PRO A 157 22.08 33.70 7.52
N ASN A 158 21.99 33.81 6.20
CA ASN A 158 23.07 33.41 5.28
C ASN A 158 24.31 34.29 5.42
N SER A 159 24.16 35.51 5.94
CA SER A 159 25.28 36.39 6.30
C SER A 159 26.11 35.91 7.50
N THR A 160 25.64 34.89 8.23
CA THR A 160 26.42 34.17 9.26
C THR A 160 26.89 32.84 8.69
N SER A 161 27.78 32.91 7.69
CA SER A 161 28.38 31.80 6.96
C SER A 161 29.87 31.63 7.31
N THR A 162 30.46 30.55 6.80
CA THR A 162 31.91 30.32 6.85
C THR A 162 32.54 30.69 5.51
N PRO A 163 33.55 31.57 5.47
CA PRO A 163 34.28 31.85 4.24
C PRO A 163 35.10 30.62 3.81
N MET A 164 35.10 30.33 2.52
CA MET A 164 35.88 29.26 1.90
C MET A 164 37.21 29.80 1.37
N ALA A 165 38.13 28.93 0.93
CA ALA A 165 39.37 29.36 0.28
C ALA A 165 39.08 29.99 -1.09
N ALA A 166 39.69 31.12 -1.41
CA ALA A 166 39.54 31.74 -2.72
C ALA A 166 40.27 30.94 -3.81
N ILE A 167 39.76 31.00 -5.05
CA ILE A 167 40.54 30.71 -6.25
C ILE A 167 40.80 32.01 -7.03
N GLY A 168 41.90 32.09 -7.78
CA GLY A 168 42.30 33.29 -8.48
C GLY A 168 43.27 34.19 -7.71
N GLY A 169 43.58 35.33 -8.30
CA GLY A 169 44.60 36.26 -7.84
C GLY A 169 44.11 37.43 -6.98
N THR A 170 45.05 38.27 -6.56
CA THR A 170 44.77 39.48 -5.77
C THR A 170 44.49 40.72 -6.62
N GLY A 171 44.29 40.54 -7.93
CA GLY A 171 43.88 41.61 -8.85
C GLY A 171 42.47 42.13 -8.57
N GLY A 172 42.07 43.12 -9.36
CA GLY A 172 40.74 43.72 -9.29
C GLY A 172 40.41 44.37 -7.96
N SER A 173 39.19 44.88 -7.87
CA SER A 173 38.62 45.42 -6.63
C SER A 173 37.68 44.41 -5.98
N PRO A 174 37.79 44.16 -4.66
CA PRO A 174 36.88 43.28 -3.95
C PRO A 174 35.47 43.88 -3.93
N GLN A 175 34.50 43.07 -4.32
CA GLN A 175 33.08 43.41 -4.22
C GLN A 175 32.54 42.91 -2.88
N PRO A 176 31.53 43.57 -2.29
CA PRO A 176 30.87 43.06 -1.09
C PRO A 176 30.35 41.63 -1.30
N ALA A 177 30.45 40.79 -0.27
CA ALA A 177 29.91 39.43 -0.33
C ALA A 177 28.40 39.47 -0.64
N MET A 178 28.00 38.78 -1.70
CA MET A 178 26.61 38.67 -2.12
C MET A 178 26.04 37.37 -1.59
N TYR A 179 25.01 37.48 -0.75
CA TYR A 179 24.29 36.35 -0.18
C TYR A 179 22.96 36.13 -0.87
N VAL A 180 22.58 34.87 -1.05
CA VAL A 180 21.21 34.52 -1.41
C VAL A 180 20.29 34.73 -0.20
N PRO A 181 18.98 34.96 -0.41
CA PRO A 181 18.04 35.14 0.71
C PRO A 181 18.09 33.97 1.70
N ASN A 182 17.80 34.22 2.97
CA ASN A 182 17.76 33.17 3.98
C ASN A 182 16.79 32.06 3.56
N GLY A 183 17.10 30.82 3.92
CA GLY A 183 16.34 29.66 3.43
C GLY A 183 16.71 29.23 2.01
N ASN A 184 17.67 29.87 1.35
CA ASN A 184 18.08 29.52 -0.02
C ASN A 184 19.57 29.13 -0.08
N VAL A 185 19.91 28.34 -1.09
CA VAL A 185 21.27 27.94 -1.44
C VAL A 185 21.56 28.23 -2.91
N ILE A 186 22.84 28.34 -3.25
CA ILE A 186 23.31 28.46 -4.63
C ILE A 186 23.10 27.12 -5.34
N VAL A 187 22.47 27.15 -6.50
CA VAL A 187 22.21 25.97 -7.36
C VAL A 187 22.77 26.13 -8.76
N GLY A 188 23.45 27.23 -9.05
CA GLY A 188 23.96 27.50 -10.38
C GLY A 188 24.45 28.91 -10.58
N MET A 189 24.72 29.24 -11.83
CA MET A 189 25.15 30.57 -12.24
C MET A 189 24.72 30.91 -13.66
N GLN A 190 24.47 32.19 -13.91
CA GLN A 190 24.46 32.77 -15.24
C GLN A 190 25.87 33.29 -15.55
N THR A 191 26.43 32.84 -16.67
CA THR A 191 27.81 33.15 -17.06
C THR A 191 27.87 34.35 -17.99
N TYR A 192 28.96 35.12 -17.88
CA TYR A 192 29.23 36.27 -18.72
C TYR A 192 30.69 36.26 -19.14
N GLU A 193 30.95 36.46 -20.43
CA GLU A 193 32.30 36.43 -21.00
C GLU A 193 32.65 37.74 -21.68
N ASP A 194 33.93 38.09 -21.67
CA ASP A 194 34.45 39.10 -22.59
C ASP A 194 34.31 38.61 -24.03
N ALA A 195 33.56 39.34 -24.86
CA ALA A 195 33.28 38.94 -26.24
C ALA A 195 34.53 38.82 -27.13
N SER A 196 35.65 39.47 -26.76
CA SER A 196 36.90 39.49 -27.52
C SER A 196 37.94 38.50 -26.98
N LEU A 197 37.99 38.31 -25.66
CA LEU A 197 39.02 37.50 -25.00
C LEU A 197 38.53 36.14 -24.51
N LEU A 198 37.21 35.94 -24.46
CA LEU A 198 36.54 34.72 -23.98
C LEU A 198 36.86 34.36 -22.51
N ASN A 199 37.42 35.30 -21.75
CA ASN A 199 37.66 35.15 -20.31
C ASN A 199 36.37 35.41 -19.54
N THR A 200 36.29 34.89 -18.32
CA THR A 200 35.21 35.24 -17.37
C THR A 200 35.13 36.75 -17.13
N GLY A 201 34.02 37.34 -17.58
CA GLY A 201 33.76 38.78 -17.56
C GLY A 201 32.67 39.19 -16.56
N GLY A 202 32.05 38.23 -15.89
CA GLY A 202 31.01 38.49 -14.91
C GLY A 202 30.26 37.22 -14.50
N VAL A 203 29.44 37.32 -13.47
CA VAL A 203 28.63 36.21 -12.97
C VAL A 203 27.37 36.73 -12.30
N ALA A 204 26.26 36.01 -12.46
CA ALA A 204 25.09 36.16 -11.59
C ALA A 204 24.74 34.82 -10.97
N TRP A 205 24.69 34.77 -9.64
CA TRP A 205 24.43 33.52 -8.94
C TRP A 205 22.96 33.16 -8.96
N ARG A 206 22.68 31.87 -9.20
CA ARG A 206 21.33 31.32 -9.24
C ARG A 206 21.09 30.49 -8.00
N TYR A 207 19.90 30.61 -7.43
CA TYR A 207 19.57 30.07 -6.13
C TYR A 207 18.16 29.50 -6.09
N ALA A 208 17.95 28.55 -5.19
CA ALA A 208 16.65 27.94 -4.92
C ALA A 208 16.45 27.76 -3.41
N PRO A 209 15.19 27.73 -2.93
CA PRO A 209 14.92 27.55 -1.52
C PRO A 209 15.17 26.11 -1.09
N ILE A 210 15.63 25.94 0.14
CA ILE A 210 15.58 24.68 0.86
C ILE A 210 14.23 24.63 1.58
N ILE A 211 13.48 23.57 1.33
CA ILE A 211 12.15 23.34 1.86
C ILE A 211 12.25 22.17 2.85
N ILE A 212 11.77 22.40 4.06
CA ILE A 212 11.48 21.31 4.99
C ILE A 212 10.14 20.70 4.54
N CYS A 213 10.19 19.45 4.09
CA CYS A 213 9.01 18.67 3.80
C CYS A 213 8.66 17.82 5.01
N GLU A 214 7.38 17.61 5.26
CA GLU A 214 6.98 16.52 6.14
C GLU A 214 7.23 15.22 5.37
N ALA A 215 8.17 14.41 5.84
CA ALA A 215 8.42 13.10 5.26
C ALA A 215 7.20 12.24 5.56
N GLY A 216 6.27 12.18 4.61
CA GLY A 216 5.06 11.38 4.74
C GLY A 216 5.41 9.96 5.14
N CYS A 217 4.71 9.42 6.14
CA CYS A 217 4.83 8.01 6.48
C CYS A 217 4.54 7.16 5.24
N SER A 218 5.33 6.11 5.04
CA SER A 218 5.09 5.12 3.99
C SER A 218 5.28 3.71 4.53
N ILE A 219 4.35 2.82 4.20
CA ILE A 219 4.49 1.37 4.38
C ILE A 219 4.82 0.81 3.00
N THR A 220 5.94 0.09 2.86
CA THR A 220 6.49 -0.33 1.58
C THR A 220 6.30 -1.81 1.27
N ASN A 221 6.14 -2.65 2.30
CA ASN A 221 5.96 -4.09 2.13
C ASN A 221 5.23 -4.70 3.34
N ILE A 222 4.40 -5.72 3.07
CA ILE A 222 3.79 -6.57 4.09
C ILE A 222 4.00 -8.02 3.63
N SER A 223 4.57 -8.85 4.48
CA SER A 223 4.79 -10.27 4.19
C SER A 223 4.72 -11.09 5.46
N PHE A 224 4.21 -12.33 5.40
CA PHE A 224 4.30 -13.25 6.51
C PHE A 224 5.30 -14.38 6.24
N ALA A 225 5.88 -14.91 7.31
CA ALA A 225 6.78 -16.06 7.32
C ALA A 225 6.42 -17.01 8.48
N ASN A 226 7.09 -18.16 8.57
CA ASN A 226 6.89 -19.14 9.65
C ASN A 226 5.43 -19.59 9.82
N ALA A 227 4.69 -19.73 8.72
CA ALA A 227 3.32 -20.23 8.75
C ALA A 227 3.28 -21.65 9.33
N SER A 228 2.48 -21.86 10.37
CA SER A 228 2.21 -23.17 10.94
C SER A 228 1.42 -24.05 9.96
N GLY A 229 1.34 -25.35 10.26
CA GLY A 229 0.33 -26.21 9.64
C GLY A 229 -1.10 -25.74 9.99
N CYS A 230 -2.07 -26.25 9.24
CA CYS A 230 -3.48 -26.05 9.54
C CYS A 230 -3.85 -26.69 10.88
N ASN A 231 -4.60 -25.96 11.70
CA ASN A 231 -5.19 -26.40 12.96
C ASN A 231 -6.71 -26.40 12.79
N ASP A 232 -7.32 -27.57 12.88
CA ASP A 232 -8.73 -27.85 12.64
C ASP A 232 -9.66 -27.49 13.82
N GLY A 233 -9.11 -26.92 14.90
CA GLY A 233 -9.87 -26.60 16.10
C GLY A 233 -10.43 -27.83 16.83
N GLY A 234 -10.01 -29.03 16.46
CA GLY A 234 -10.55 -30.30 16.93
C GLY A 234 -11.83 -30.74 16.23
N THR A 235 -12.14 -30.18 15.05
CA THR A 235 -13.28 -30.59 14.22
C THR A 235 -12.79 -31.26 12.94
N ASP A 236 -13.42 -32.36 12.51
CA ASP A 236 -12.98 -33.08 11.31
C ASP A 236 -13.73 -32.63 10.04
N ASP A 237 -14.77 -31.79 10.19
CA ASP A 237 -15.77 -31.54 9.14
C ASP A 237 -16.21 -30.07 9.01
N ASN A 238 -15.59 -29.16 9.77
CA ASN A 238 -15.90 -27.74 9.74
C ASN A 238 -14.68 -26.94 9.27
N SER A 239 -14.68 -26.47 8.02
CA SER A 239 -13.58 -25.64 7.50
C SER A 239 -13.55 -24.21 8.04
N SER A 240 -14.55 -23.80 8.84
CA SER A 240 -14.73 -22.39 9.22
C SER A 240 -13.92 -21.98 10.44
N ASP A 241 -13.52 -22.94 11.28
CA ASP A 241 -12.65 -22.76 12.45
C ASP A 241 -11.21 -23.21 12.19
N ASP A 242 -10.90 -23.66 10.97
CA ASP A 242 -9.53 -23.97 10.57
C ASP A 242 -8.64 -22.70 10.56
N THR A 243 -7.57 -22.73 11.35
CA THR A 243 -6.64 -21.61 11.52
C THR A 243 -5.18 -22.01 11.36
N PHE A 244 -4.33 -21.02 11.12
CA PHE A 244 -2.87 -21.15 11.19
C PHE A 244 -2.27 -19.90 11.86
N THR A 245 -1.07 -20.03 12.40
CA THR A 245 -0.30 -18.89 12.93
C THR A 245 0.87 -18.57 12.01
N ALA A 246 1.20 -17.29 11.86
CA ALA A 246 2.38 -16.86 11.13
C ALA A 246 2.96 -15.55 11.70
N ASP A 247 4.22 -15.28 11.39
CA ASP A 247 4.89 -14.04 11.75
C ASP A 247 4.71 -13.01 10.64
N VAL A 248 4.00 -11.91 10.89
CA VAL A 248 3.72 -10.86 9.90
C VAL A 248 4.73 -9.73 10.04
N THR A 249 5.54 -9.50 9.02
CA THR A 249 6.51 -8.41 8.96
C THR A 249 6.00 -7.27 8.10
N VAL A 250 6.02 -6.05 8.65
CA VAL A 250 5.68 -4.81 7.97
C VAL A 250 6.94 -3.96 7.85
N THR A 251 7.26 -3.51 6.63
CA THR A 251 8.37 -2.58 6.36
C THR A 251 7.81 -1.19 6.12
N PHE A 252 8.39 -0.18 6.77
CA PHE A 252 7.92 1.20 6.73
C PHE A 252 9.06 2.21 6.86
N SER A 253 8.78 3.44 6.44
CA SER A 253 9.65 4.60 6.59
C SER A 253 8.88 5.76 7.20
N ASN A 254 9.54 6.53 8.07
CA ASN A 254 8.99 7.72 8.73
C ASN A 254 7.68 7.42 9.49
N PRO A 255 7.65 6.45 10.43
CA PRO A 255 6.45 6.19 11.22
C PRO A 255 6.08 7.45 12.04
N PRO A 256 4.79 7.75 12.24
CA PRO A 256 4.37 8.94 12.99
C PRO A 256 4.90 8.95 14.43
N ALA A 257 5.17 10.13 15.01
CA ALA A 257 5.71 10.22 16.37
C ALA A 257 4.82 9.62 17.49
N THR A 258 3.53 9.42 17.22
CA THR A 258 2.55 8.86 18.17
C THR A 258 1.62 7.85 17.48
N GLY A 259 0.78 7.17 18.25
CA GLY A 259 -0.18 6.18 17.74
C GLY A 259 0.36 4.75 17.75
N ASN A 260 -0.27 3.89 16.94
CA ASN A 260 0.01 2.45 16.86
C ASN A 260 0.20 2.04 15.40
N LEU A 261 1.06 1.06 15.14
CA LEU A 261 1.00 0.25 13.93
C LEU A 261 -0.05 -0.84 14.14
N VAL A 262 -1.04 -0.91 13.26
CA VAL A 262 -2.21 -1.78 13.36
C VAL A 262 -2.29 -2.68 12.13
N LEU A 263 -2.46 -3.98 12.33
CA LEU A 263 -2.87 -4.92 11.30
C LEU A 263 -4.39 -5.09 11.32
N SER A 264 -4.99 -5.14 10.14
CA SER A 264 -6.41 -5.37 9.93
C SER A 264 -6.67 -6.23 8.69
N GLY A 265 -7.93 -6.70 8.56
CA GLY A 265 -8.32 -7.69 7.57
C GLY A 265 -8.21 -9.12 8.14
N PRO A 266 -7.53 -10.06 7.47
CA PRO A 266 -7.42 -11.45 7.93
C PRO A 266 -6.47 -11.61 9.13
N ALA A 267 -5.61 -10.63 9.39
CA ALA A 267 -4.70 -10.56 10.53
C ALA A 267 -5.07 -9.37 11.42
N THR A 268 -5.17 -9.59 12.73
CA THR A 268 -5.45 -8.52 13.71
C THR A 268 -4.38 -8.48 14.79
N ALA A 269 -3.61 -7.40 14.83
CA ALA A 269 -2.61 -7.14 15.85
C ALA A 269 -2.33 -5.64 15.92
N SER A 270 -1.78 -5.15 17.05
CA SER A 270 -1.36 -3.75 17.15
C SER A 270 -0.16 -3.59 18.08
N VAL A 271 0.70 -2.61 17.77
CA VAL A 271 1.86 -2.26 18.59
C VAL A 271 2.00 -0.73 18.65
N PRO A 272 2.33 -0.13 19.81
CA PRO A 272 2.59 1.30 19.91
C PRO A 272 3.81 1.71 19.08
N VAL A 273 3.76 2.90 18.45
CA VAL A 273 4.90 3.42 17.67
C VAL A 273 6.15 3.59 18.54
N GLY A 274 5.99 3.94 19.82
CA GLY A 274 7.10 4.03 20.76
C GLY A 274 7.87 2.72 21.00
N SER A 275 7.32 1.57 20.59
CA SER A 275 7.97 0.26 20.67
C SER A 275 8.59 -0.17 19.33
N LEU A 276 8.43 0.62 18.27
CA LEU A 276 9.02 0.36 16.97
C LEU A 276 10.48 0.79 16.98
N SER A 277 11.35 -0.05 16.43
CA SER A 277 12.75 0.30 16.22
C SER A 277 13.18 -0.16 14.84
N GLY A 278 13.88 0.70 14.10
CA GLY A 278 14.22 0.47 12.70
C GLY A 278 13.07 0.72 11.72
N GLY A 279 13.25 0.31 10.46
CA GLY A 279 12.29 0.47 9.36
C GLY A 279 11.36 -0.73 9.16
N SER A 280 11.21 -1.60 10.17
CA SER A 280 10.33 -2.76 10.08
C SER A 280 9.88 -3.27 11.45
N HIS A 281 8.74 -3.94 11.51
CA HIS A 281 8.27 -4.62 12.71
C HIS A 281 7.62 -5.97 12.36
N THR A 282 7.87 -6.97 13.19
CA THR A 282 7.33 -8.32 13.03
C THR A 282 6.37 -8.63 14.18
N PHE A 283 5.10 -8.83 13.83
CA PHE A 283 4.09 -9.38 14.73
C PHE A 283 4.22 -10.90 14.75
N THR A 284 4.58 -11.48 15.89
CA THR A 284 4.83 -12.91 16.01
C THR A 284 3.55 -13.70 16.32
N GLY A 285 3.37 -14.84 15.67
CA GLY A 285 2.29 -15.79 15.99
C GLY A 285 0.88 -15.24 15.76
N VAL A 286 0.66 -14.48 14.70
CA VAL A 286 -0.66 -13.94 14.35
C VAL A 286 -1.54 -15.05 13.78
N THR A 287 -2.69 -15.30 14.43
CA THR A 287 -3.67 -16.30 13.98
C THR A 287 -4.50 -15.77 12.83
N MET A 288 -4.64 -16.57 11.76
CA MET A 288 -5.40 -16.27 10.54
C MET A 288 -6.15 -17.53 10.07
N ALA A 289 -7.20 -17.37 9.27
CA ALA A 289 -7.97 -18.49 8.72
C ALA A 289 -7.23 -19.18 7.56
N THR A 290 -7.31 -20.50 7.45
CA THR A 290 -6.74 -21.25 6.32
C THR A 290 -7.70 -21.25 5.14
N THR A 291 -7.31 -20.62 4.03
CA THR A 291 -8.16 -20.50 2.84
C THR A 291 -7.56 -21.13 1.58
N GLY A 292 -6.28 -21.51 1.60
CA GLY A 292 -5.55 -21.96 0.40
C GLY A 292 -5.32 -20.86 -0.65
N HIS A 293 -5.59 -19.60 -0.32
CA HIS A 293 -5.54 -18.46 -1.24
C HIS A 293 -4.59 -17.36 -0.74
N PRO A 294 -4.20 -16.41 -1.62
CA PRO A 294 -3.44 -15.23 -1.22
C PRO A 294 -4.14 -14.44 -0.10
N VAL A 295 -3.37 -13.99 0.89
CA VAL A 295 -3.84 -13.27 2.08
C VAL A 295 -3.49 -11.80 1.94
N PHE A 296 -4.50 -10.95 1.79
CA PHE A 296 -4.33 -9.51 1.73
C PHE A 296 -4.46 -8.91 3.13
N ILE A 297 -3.36 -8.38 3.67
CA ILE A 297 -3.33 -7.75 5.00
C ILE A 297 -3.26 -6.24 4.82
N THR A 298 -4.01 -5.50 5.64
CA THR A 298 -3.92 -4.05 5.71
C THR A 298 -3.12 -3.65 6.94
N ALA A 299 -1.98 -2.99 6.75
CA ALA A 299 -1.22 -2.34 7.82
C ALA A 299 -1.49 -0.84 7.79
N SER A 300 -1.71 -0.22 8.95
CA SER A 300 -1.90 1.23 9.07
C SER A 300 -1.29 1.81 10.34
N PHE A 301 -0.83 3.05 10.28
CA PHE A 301 -0.48 3.82 11.47
C PHE A 301 -1.68 4.63 11.94
N SER A 302 -2.04 4.57 13.22
CA SER A 302 -3.17 5.34 13.75
C SER A 302 -2.85 6.81 14.06
N GLY A 303 -1.56 7.16 14.13
CA GLY A 303 -1.09 8.53 14.38
C GLY A 303 -0.78 9.34 13.12
N GLY A 304 -1.09 8.83 11.93
CA GLY A 304 -0.88 9.52 10.65
C GLY A 304 -1.61 8.84 9.49
N ASP A 305 -1.66 9.48 8.32
CA ASP A 305 -2.42 8.98 7.15
C ASP A 305 -1.58 8.01 6.30
N CYS A 306 -1.26 6.85 6.86
CA CYS A 306 -0.32 5.90 6.26
C CYS A 306 -0.85 4.48 6.37
N SER A 307 -1.26 3.91 5.23
CA SER A 307 -1.77 2.55 5.16
C SER A 307 -1.35 1.86 3.86
N LEU A 308 -1.13 0.55 3.93
CA LEU A 308 -0.89 -0.31 2.78
C LEU A 308 -1.74 -1.57 2.92
N THR A 309 -2.38 -1.98 1.84
CA THR A 309 -2.97 -3.32 1.72
C THR A 309 -2.19 -4.07 0.66
N ASP A 310 -1.58 -5.18 1.04
CA ASP A 310 -0.75 -5.97 0.11
C ASP A 310 -0.92 -7.47 0.37
N ASN A 311 -0.54 -8.26 -0.63
CA ASN A 311 -0.52 -9.72 -0.54
C ASN A 311 0.66 -10.16 0.32
N ALA A 312 0.35 -10.59 1.54
CA ALA A 312 1.36 -11.02 2.51
C ALA A 312 1.90 -12.44 2.26
N GLY A 313 1.24 -13.23 1.41
CA GLY A 313 1.59 -14.63 1.12
C GLY A 313 0.36 -15.50 0.83
N VAL A 314 0.55 -16.80 0.67
CA VAL A 314 -0.55 -17.77 0.41
C VAL A 314 -0.83 -18.56 1.69
N ALA A 315 -2.08 -18.53 2.18
CA ALA A 315 -2.48 -19.31 3.34
C ALA A 315 -2.41 -20.83 3.04
N PRO A 316 -2.14 -21.67 4.05
CA PRO A 316 -2.37 -23.10 3.94
C PRO A 316 -3.80 -23.41 3.50
N ALA A 317 -3.99 -24.53 2.80
CA ALA A 317 -5.32 -25.06 2.54
C ALA A 317 -5.99 -25.49 3.85
N SER A 318 -7.32 -25.37 3.90
CA SER A 318 -8.14 -25.93 4.97
C SER A 318 -7.89 -27.44 5.10
N CYS A 319 -7.83 -27.91 6.35
CA CYS A 319 -7.54 -29.30 6.71
C CYS A 319 -8.80 -30.09 7.05
N SER A 320 -9.91 -29.40 7.30
CA SER A 320 -11.23 -30.00 7.46
C SER A 320 -11.95 -30.04 6.10
N PRO A 321 -12.26 -31.22 5.52
CA PRO A 321 -13.19 -31.27 4.40
C PRO A 321 -14.51 -30.63 4.85
N ASN A 322 -15.00 -29.59 4.15
CA ASN A 322 -16.35 -29.10 4.41
C ASN A 322 -17.29 -30.29 4.40
N ALA A 323 -17.97 -30.54 5.52
CA ALA A 323 -19.03 -31.52 5.53
C ALA A 323 -19.93 -31.21 4.33
N PRO A 324 -20.16 -32.15 3.38
CA PRO A 324 -21.37 -32.05 2.58
C PRO A 324 -22.51 -31.90 3.57
N VAL A 325 -23.55 -31.14 3.23
CA VAL A 325 -24.72 -30.92 4.08
C VAL A 325 -25.45 -32.27 4.29
N GLU A 326 -24.88 -33.17 5.08
CA GLU A 326 -25.40 -34.48 5.42
C GLU A 326 -25.93 -34.39 6.85
N GLY A 327 -27.23 -34.15 6.93
CA GLY A 327 -27.95 -34.09 8.19
C GLY A 327 -29.42 -33.72 8.05
N ILE A 328 -29.87 -33.31 6.87
CA ILE A 328 -31.30 -33.17 6.57
C ILE A 328 -31.57 -34.02 5.33
N PRO A 329 -32.22 -35.20 5.46
CA PRO A 329 -32.61 -35.99 4.30
C PRO A 329 -33.43 -35.12 3.36
N THR A 330 -33.19 -35.28 2.06
CA THR A 330 -33.92 -34.53 1.05
C THR A 330 -35.42 -34.89 1.10
N MET A 331 -36.30 -34.00 0.63
CA MET A 331 -37.75 -34.25 0.65
C MET A 331 -38.16 -35.58 -0.02
N SER A 332 -37.37 -36.08 -0.96
CA SER A 332 -37.55 -37.38 -1.62
C SER A 332 -37.13 -38.58 -0.77
N GLU A 333 -36.10 -38.45 0.07
CA GLU A 333 -35.67 -39.50 1.02
C GLU A 333 -36.67 -39.65 2.16
N TRP A 334 -37.21 -38.54 2.68
CA TRP A 334 -38.35 -38.56 3.61
C TRP A 334 -39.58 -39.22 2.98
N GLY A 335 -39.81 -38.98 1.68
CA GLY A 335 -40.87 -39.62 0.92
C GLY A 335 -40.76 -41.15 0.88
N LEU A 336 -39.55 -41.69 0.73
CA LEU A 336 -39.31 -43.14 0.68
C LEU A 336 -39.48 -43.80 2.05
N ILE A 337 -39.05 -43.12 3.12
CA ILE A 337 -39.26 -43.58 4.51
C ILE A 337 -40.76 -43.64 4.84
N LEU A 338 -41.51 -42.57 4.51
CA LEU A 338 -42.96 -42.55 4.67
C LEU A 338 -43.65 -43.63 3.83
N PHE A 339 -43.19 -43.85 2.60
CA PHE A 339 -43.71 -44.90 1.72
C PHE A 339 -43.50 -46.31 2.29
N ALA A 340 -42.31 -46.61 2.83
CA ALA A 340 -42.03 -47.89 3.48
C ALA A 340 -42.94 -48.11 4.70
N LEU A 341 -43.18 -47.07 5.50
CA LEU A 341 -44.09 -47.13 6.65
C LEU A 341 -45.55 -47.34 6.21
N ILE A 342 -45.99 -46.73 5.10
CA ILE A 342 -47.34 -46.93 4.56
C ILE A 342 -47.50 -48.34 4.00
N ILE A 343 -46.52 -48.89 3.26
CA ILE A 343 -46.59 -50.28 2.78
C ILE A 343 -46.56 -51.27 3.95
N PHE A 344 -45.75 -51.01 4.97
CA PHE A 344 -45.69 -51.87 6.16
C PHE A 344 -47.05 -51.90 6.87
N THR A 345 -47.67 -50.74 7.09
CA THR A 345 -49.00 -50.65 7.71
C THR A 345 -50.09 -51.27 6.83
N MET A 346 -50.07 -51.06 5.51
CA MET A 346 -51.00 -51.74 4.60
C MET A 346 -50.82 -53.27 4.65
N SER A 347 -49.59 -53.75 4.66
CA SER A 347 -49.27 -55.19 4.74
C SER A 347 -49.77 -55.82 6.03
N VAL A 348 -49.66 -55.10 7.16
CA VAL A 348 -50.23 -55.52 8.44
C VAL A 348 -51.76 -55.54 8.38
N VAL A 349 -52.41 -54.53 7.82
CA VAL A 349 -53.88 -54.47 7.70
C VAL A 349 -54.43 -55.57 6.79
N PHE A 350 -53.87 -55.78 5.60
CA PHE A 350 -54.28 -56.86 4.70
C PHE A 350 -53.89 -58.25 5.24
N GLY A 351 -52.80 -58.35 5.99
CA GLY A 351 -52.40 -59.56 6.70
C GLY A 351 -53.35 -59.94 7.84
N MET A 352 -53.88 -58.95 8.56
CA MET A 352 -54.91 -59.16 9.60
C MET A 352 -56.27 -59.51 8.99
N GLN A 353 -56.67 -58.88 7.87
CA GLN A 353 -57.91 -59.23 7.16
C GLN A 353 -57.94 -60.67 6.64
N ARG A 354 -56.78 -61.27 6.33
CA ARG A 354 -56.70 -62.70 5.94
C ARG A 354 -56.85 -63.67 7.11
N LYS A 355 -56.61 -63.26 8.36
CA LYS A 355 -56.77 -64.14 9.52
C LYS A 355 -58.23 -64.39 9.89
N GLU A 356 -59.14 -63.47 9.58
CA GLU A 356 -60.57 -63.69 9.84
C GLU A 356 -61.28 -64.51 8.75
N ALA A 357 -60.67 -64.68 7.57
CA ALA A 357 -61.23 -65.49 6.49
C ALA A 357 -60.95 -67.00 6.59
N MET A 358 -60.10 -67.45 7.53
CA MET A 358 -59.80 -68.88 7.75
C MET A 358 -60.15 -69.38 9.16
N ALA A 359 -60.97 -68.64 9.92
CA ALA A 359 -61.53 -69.08 11.21
C ALA A 359 -63.06 -69.28 11.18
N MET A 360 -63.69 -69.20 10.01
CA MET A 360 -65.13 -69.47 9.82
C MET A 360 -65.38 -70.47 8.69
N ALA A 361 -64.83 -71.67 8.86
CA ALA A 361 -65.43 -72.88 8.31
C ALA A 361 -65.97 -73.65 9.50
N GLN A 362 -67.30 -73.68 9.65
CA GLN A 362 -68.08 -74.44 10.65
C GLN A 362 -68.52 -73.64 11.90
N GLY A 363 -69.69 -73.03 11.83
CA GLY A 363 -70.37 -72.47 13.01
C GLY A 363 -71.57 -71.60 12.66
N ASN A 364 -72.76 -72.18 12.77
CA ASN A 364 -74.05 -71.64 12.37
C ASN A 364 -74.58 -70.62 13.40
N SER A 365 -74.64 -69.31 13.09
CA SER A 365 -75.52 -68.33 13.79
C SER A 365 -75.72 -67.06 12.98
N SER A 366 -76.97 -66.64 12.90
CA SER A 366 -77.54 -65.49 12.21
C SER A 366 -77.15 -64.12 12.80
N ALA A 367 -76.60 -63.24 11.95
CA ALA A 367 -76.73 -61.78 12.00
C ALA A 367 -76.49 -61.21 10.58
N PRO A 368 -77.26 -60.21 10.10
CA PRO A 368 -77.07 -59.66 8.77
C PRO A 368 -75.90 -58.67 8.80
N PHE A 369 -74.69 -59.19 8.61
CA PHE A 369 -73.52 -58.34 8.36
C PHE A 369 -73.47 -58.08 6.84
N ASP A 370 -73.85 -56.86 6.47
CA ASP A 370 -73.84 -56.37 5.10
C ASP A 370 -72.45 -56.59 4.49
N GLY A 371 -72.45 -57.40 3.43
CA GLY A 371 -71.25 -57.91 2.83
C GLY A 371 -70.58 -56.84 1.98
N ARG A 372 -69.29 -56.62 2.28
CA ARG A 372 -68.26 -56.10 1.37
C ARG A 372 -68.30 -54.58 1.16
N MET A 373 -67.55 -53.84 2.00
CA MET A 373 -66.76 -52.72 1.48
C MET A 373 -65.64 -53.25 0.56
N ARG A 374 -66.03 -53.83 -0.58
CA ARG A 374 -65.14 -53.91 -1.73
C ARG A 374 -65.15 -52.51 -2.33
N LEU A 375 -64.05 -51.77 -2.13
CA LEU A 375 -63.86 -50.52 -2.84
C LEU A 375 -64.14 -50.78 -4.34
N PRO A 376 -65.07 -50.03 -4.97
CA PRO A 376 -65.39 -50.24 -6.37
C PRO A 376 -64.12 -49.96 -7.18
N PHE A 377 -63.66 -50.92 -7.96
CA PHE A 377 -62.53 -50.73 -8.86
C PHE A 377 -63.01 -51.00 -10.29
N ASP A 378 -63.26 -49.93 -11.04
CA ASP A 378 -63.50 -50.02 -12.47
C ASP A 378 -62.16 -50.06 -13.20
N ARG A 379 -61.76 -51.28 -13.53
CA ARG A 379 -60.53 -51.54 -14.27
C ARG A 379 -60.47 -50.77 -15.59
N SER A 380 -61.59 -50.60 -16.30
CA SER A 380 -61.60 -49.92 -17.60
C SER A 380 -61.36 -48.41 -17.45
N LEU A 381 -61.91 -47.81 -16.39
CA LEU A 381 -61.75 -46.40 -16.11
C LEU A 381 -60.34 -46.10 -15.58
N TYR A 382 -59.81 -46.94 -14.69
CA TYR A 382 -58.45 -46.78 -14.16
C TYR A 382 -57.39 -46.79 -15.28
N PHE A 383 -57.46 -47.75 -16.21
CA PHE A 383 -56.52 -47.80 -17.34
C PHE A 383 -56.69 -46.65 -18.34
N ARG A 384 -57.82 -45.93 -18.35
CA ARG A 384 -57.97 -44.69 -19.11
C ARG A 384 -57.37 -43.48 -18.40
N VAL A 385 -57.45 -43.43 -17.07
CA VAL A 385 -56.94 -42.30 -16.26
C VAL A 385 -55.43 -42.38 -16.05
N LEU A 386 -54.88 -43.58 -15.92
CA LEU A 386 -53.46 -43.83 -15.68
C LEU A 386 -52.50 -43.09 -16.65
N PRO A 387 -52.66 -43.17 -17.98
CA PRO A 387 -51.76 -42.46 -18.90
C PRO A 387 -51.88 -40.93 -18.79
N VAL A 388 -53.06 -40.40 -18.46
CA VAL A 388 -53.28 -38.95 -18.29
C VAL A 388 -52.50 -38.42 -17.07
N VAL A 389 -52.52 -39.18 -15.97
CA VAL A 389 -51.78 -38.83 -14.75
C VAL A 389 -50.28 -38.84 -14.98
N TYR A 390 -49.73 -39.85 -15.67
CA TYR A 390 -48.29 -39.87 -15.96
C TYR A 390 -47.87 -38.76 -16.91
N LEU A 391 -48.70 -38.39 -17.87
CA LEU A 391 -48.43 -37.26 -18.77
C LEU A 391 -48.38 -35.95 -17.97
N ALA A 392 -49.33 -35.75 -17.04
CA ALA A 392 -49.34 -34.59 -16.16
C ALA A 392 -48.09 -34.52 -15.26
N ILE A 393 -47.69 -35.63 -14.65
CA ILE A 393 -46.46 -35.72 -13.85
C ILE A 393 -45.24 -35.38 -14.72
N GLY A 394 -45.14 -35.95 -15.92
CA GLY A 394 -44.07 -35.63 -16.88
C GLY A 394 -44.01 -34.14 -17.19
N ALA A 395 -45.15 -33.49 -17.48
CA ALA A 395 -45.21 -32.06 -17.76
C ALA A 395 -44.73 -31.19 -16.59
N VAL A 396 -45.04 -31.58 -15.34
CA VAL A 396 -44.55 -30.89 -14.13
C VAL A 396 -43.03 -31.00 -14.02
N PHE A 397 -42.45 -32.18 -14.25
CA PHE A 397 -41.00 -32.35 -14.25
C PHE A 397 -40.33 -31.53 -15.36
N THR A 398 -40.87 -31.54 -16.58
CA THR A 398 -40.31 -30.74 -17.69
C THR A 398 -40.35 -29.25 -17.37
N LEU A 399 -41.45 -28.76 -16.77
CA LEU A 399 -41.57 -27.37 -16.36
C LEU A 399 -40.55 -27.03 -15.26
N ALA A 400 -40.37 -27.89 -14.27
CA ALA A 400 -39.42 -27.70 -13.17
C ALA A 400 -37.97 -27.63 -13.66
N ILE A 401 -37.60 -28.50 -14.61
CA ILE A 401 -36.27 -28.49 -15.25
C ILE A 401 -36.05 -27.17 -16.00
N LEU A 402 -37.03 -26.74 -16.79
CA LEU A 402 -36.89 -25.56 -17.66
C LEU A 402 -36.98 -24.22 -16.93
N SER A 403 -37.74 -24.14 -15.84
CA SER A 403 -38.01 -22.86 -15.15
C SER A 403 -37.20 -22.64 -13.86
N ILE A 404 -36.82 -23.71 -13.15
CA ILE A 404 -36.16 -23.63 -11.85
C ILE A 404 -34.75 -24.25 -11.91
N GLY A 405 -34.35 -24.81 -13.06
CA GLY A 405 -33.05 -25.48 -13.20
C GLY A 405 -32.97 -26.78 -12.40
N TYR A 406 -34.11 -27.41 -12.14
CA TYR A 406 -34.17 -28.65 -11.37
C TYR A 406 -33.43 -29.80 -12.08
N GLN A 407 -32.62 -30.55 -11.33
CA GLN A 407 -31.92 -31.75 -11.81
C GLN A 407 -32.62 -33.01 -11.25
N PRO A 408 -33.21 -33.87 -12.10
CA PRO A 408 -33.84 -35.08 -11.62
C PRO A 408 -32.81 -36.04 -11.04
N THR A 409 -33.08 -36.52 -9.83
CA THR A 409 -32.28 -37.54 -9.13
C THR A 409 -32.73 -38.94 -9.54
N ALA A 410 -31.88 -39.94 -9.29
CA ALA A 410 -32.22 -41.33 -9.56
C ALA A 410 -33.46 -41.83 -8.79
N ALA A 411 -33.84 -41.15 -7.70
CA ALA A 411 -35.02 -41.49 -6.88
C ALA A 411 -36.34 -40.96 -7.47
N ASP A 412 -36.30 -39.90 -8.28
CA ASP A 412 -37.51 -39.27 -8.81
C ASP A 412 -38.22 -40.16 -9.84
N LEU A 413 -37.46 -40.97 -10.58
CA LEU A 413 -37.99 -41.90 -11.57
C LEU A 413 -38.85 -43.03 -10.94
N PRO A 414 -38.33 -43.86 -10.02
CA PRO A 414 -39.13 -44.89 -9.36
C PRO A 414 -40.24 -44.29 -8.49
N GLY A 415 -39.98 -43.17 -7.82
CA GLY A 415 -40.98 -42.47 -7.00
C GLY A 415 -42.17 -42.00 -7.83
N SER A 416 -41.93 -41.41 -9.00
CA SER A 416 -42.99 -40.92 -9.90
C SER A 416 -43.82 -42.04 -10.51
N ILE A 417 -43.21 -43.18 -10.81
CA ILE A 417 -43.93 -44.37 -11.29
C ILE A 417 -44.91 -44.85 -10.22
N LEU A 418 -44.46 -45.00 -8.97
CA LEU A 418 -45.32 -45.49 -7.91
C LEU A 418 -46.40 -44.46 -7.50
N ALA A 419 -46.01 -43.19 -7.37
CA ALA A 419 -46.94 -42.11 -7.04
C ALA A 419 -48.00 -41.92 -8.13
N GLY A 420 -47.62 -42.02 -9.41
CA GLY A 420 -48.55 -41.91 -10.53
C GLY A 420 -49.62 -43.00 -10.51
N ALA A 421 -49.28 -44.23 -10.13
CA ALA A 421 -50.26 -45.30 -9.97
C ALA A 421 -51.26 -45.02 -8.82
N VAL A 422 -50.78 -44.49 -7.69
CA VAL A 422 -51.64 -44.12 -6.54
C VAL A 422 -52.55 -42.94 -6.89
N VAL A 423 -52.01 -41.89 -7.51
CA VAL A 423 -52.79 -40.73 -7.94
C VAL A 423 -53.82 -41.12 -8.99
N ALA A 424 -53.48 -42.01 -9.92
CA ALA A 424 -54.44 -42.55 -10.89
C ALA A 424 -55.56 -43.33 -10.21
N TYR A 425 -55.28 -44.04 -9.12
CA TYR A 425 -56.30 -44.76 -8.34
C TYR A 425 -57.25 -43.79 -7.63
N LEU A 426 -56.72 -42.71 -7.05
CA LEU A 426 -57.53 -41.67 -6.40
C LEU A 426 -58.36 -40.87 -7.42
N ALA A 427 -57.78 -40.50 -8.56
CA ALA A 427 -58.48 -39.81 -9.64
C ALA A 427 -59.58 -40.68 -10.25
N HIS A 428 -59.31 -41.97 -10.44
CA HIS A 428 -60.33 -42.96 -10.82
C HIS A 428 -61.50 -42.98 -9.82
N PHE A 429 -61.21 -42.98 -8.52
CA PHE A 429 -62.24 -42.96 -7.48
C PHE A 429 -63.10 -41.68 -7.54
N ALA A 430 -62.47 -40.52 -7.68
CA ALA A 430 -63.18 -39.25 -7.82
C ALA A 430 -64.09 -39.22 -9.06
N MET A 431 -63.63 -39.77 -10.20
CA MET A 431 -64.38 -39.82 -11.45
C MET A 431 -65.55 -40.82 -11.45
N MET A 432 -65.53 -41.84 -10.59
CA MET A 432 -66.69 -42.72 -10.42
C MET A 432 -67.83 -42.02 -9.69
N ASN A 433 -67.52 -41.23 -8.65
CA ASN A 433 -68.53 -40.51 -7.88
C ASN A 433 -69.21 -39.39 -8.68
N SER A 434 -68.55 -38.83 -9.70
CA SER A 434 -69.14 -37.79 -10.56
C SER A 434 -70.08 -38.33 -11.65
N LYS A 435 -70.24 -39.66 -11.77
CA LYS A 435 -71.16 -40.31 -12.73
C LYS A 435 -72.43 -40.84 -12.06
N SER A 436 -72.54 -40.72 -10.74
CA SER A 436 -73.71 -41.14 -9.95
C SER A 436 -74.69 -40.00 -9.65
N GLU A 437 -74.47 -38.81 -10.22
CA GLU A 437 -75.45 -37.75 -10.46
C GLU A 437 -75.72 -37.65 -11.96
#